data_AF-A0AAE3EGD4-F1
#
_entry.id   AF-A0AAE3EGD4-F1
#
_cell.length_a   1.000
_cell.length_b   1.000
_cell.length_c   1.000
_cell.angle_alpha   90.00
_cell.angle_beta   90.00
_cell.angle_gamma   90.00
#
_symmetry.space_group_name_H-M   'P 1'
#
loop_
_entity.id
_entity.type
_entity.pdbx_description
1 polymer ?
#
loop_
_entity_poly.entity_id
_entity_poly.type
_entity_poly.pdbx_seq_one_letter_code
_entity_poly.pdbx_strand_id
1 'polypeptide(L)'
;MKKRSLIIAALLFAASASLVWAQEAPKKVLSAKDVSAFISNYDSIQTDMDALGDKYDDFFDMEDETAADPGAMIAYVRGLSIPAEIQGVFKKNGFGDNGFEKFIVISYGASVIYMEEMMATQMDEYKDMPEMQAYIEQASAGVKAMRETLHDSDLSLIKARKDELIALLMEEGEE
;
A
#
# COMPACT_ATOMS: atom_id res chain seq x y z
N MET A 1 40.06 33.40 47.11
CA MET A 1 40.70 33.31 45.78
C MET A 1 40.01 32.23 44.96
N LYS A 2 39.61 32.57 43.73
CA LYS A 2 38.77 31.78 42.82
C LYS A 2 39.53 30.58 42.22
N LYS A 3 38.91 29.39 42.20
CA LYS A 3 39.18 28.30 41.25
C LYS A 3 37.83 27.70 40.84
N ARG A 4 37.08 28.41 39.98
CA ARG A 4 36.89 28.11 38.55
C ARG A 4 36.42 26.67 38.29
N SER A 5 35.10 26.53 38.30
CA SER A 5 34.27 25.46 37.76
C SER A 5 34.67 25.11 36.32
N LEU A 6 34.93 23.84 36.02
CA LEU A 6 35.22 23.39 34.65
C LEU A 6 35.10 21.87 34.48
N ILE A 7 33.95 21.27 34.84
CA ILE A 7 33.61 19.89 34.40
C ILE A 7 32.09 19.76 34.19
N ILE A 8 31.47 20.61 33.38
CA ILE A 8 30.13 20.34 32.83
C ILE A 8 30.07 20.95 31.43
N ALA A 9 30.84 20.42 30.48
CA ALA A 9 30.83 20.90 29.09
C ALA A 9 31.16 19.80 28.07
N ALA A 10 30.84 18.53 28.36
CA ALA A 10 31.15 17.41 27.47
C ALA A 10 29.98 16.45 27.19
N LEU A 11 28.76 16.78 27.63
CA LEU A 11 27.56 15.92 27.46
C LEU A 11 26.45 16.53 26.58
N LEU A 12 26.68 17.72 26.02
CA LEU A 12 25.65 18.47 25.26
C LEU A 12 25.86 18.48 23.73
N PHE A 13 26.78 17.66 23.20
CA PHE A 13 27.11 17.65 21.77
C PHE A 13 26.81 16.33 21.03
N ALA A 14 26.03 15.43 21.64
CA ALA A 14 25.68 14.14 21.05
C ALA A 14 24.17 13.95 20.77
N ALA A 15 23.37 15.02 20.83
CA ALA A 15 21.92 14.95 20.63
C ALA A 15 21.42 15.80 19.45
N SER A 16 22.27 16.05 18.45
CA SER A 16 21.91 16.82 17.26
C SER A 16 22.23 16.07 15.96
N ALA A 17 22.01 14.75 15.96
CA ALA A 17 21.96 13.96 14.74
C ALA A 17 20.63 13.17 14.74
N SER A 18 19.88 13.32 13.65
CA SER A 18 18.67 12.58 13.29
C SER A 18 17.42 12.79 14.15
N LEU A 19 16.75 13.94 13.97
CA LEU A 19 15.30 13.93 13.75
C LEU A 19 15.02 13.45 12.32
N VAL A 20 15.50 12.24 11.98
CA VAL A 20 14.91 11.50 10.87
C VAL A 20 13.56 11.10 11.40
N TRP A 21 12.50 11.59 10.76
CA TRP A 21 11.15 11.17 11.06
C TRP A 21 11.16 9.65 10.91
N ALA A 22 11.16 8.93 12.02
CA ALA A 22 10.99 7.49 11.99
C ALA A 22 9.56 7.27 11.53
N GLN A 23 9.39 7.13 10.21
CA GLN A 23 8.16 6.61 9.64
C GLN A 23 7.93 5.27 10.33
N GLU A 24 6.86 5.16 11.11
CA GLU A 24 6.54 3.91 11.79
C GLU A 24 6.48 2.80 10.74
N ALA A 25 7.11 1.67 11.04
CA ALA A 25 7.11 0.53 10.13
C ALA A 25 5.65 0.16 9.80
N PRO A 26 5.34 -0.18 8.54
CA PRO A 26 3.98 -0.54 8.14
C PRO A 26 3.40 -1.59 9.06
N LYS A 27 2.18 -1.36 9.56
CA LYS A 27 1.50 -2.34 10.40
C LYS A 27 1.10 -3.55 9.57
N LYS A 28 1.30 -4.75 10.11
CA LYS A 28 0.73 -5.99 9.56
C LYS A 28 -0.80 -5.99 9.68
N VAL A 29 -1.49 -6.27 8.57
CA VAL A 29 -2.96 -6.24 8.48
C VAL A 29 -3.54 -7.63 8.18
N LEU A 30 -2.85 -8.44 7.38
CA LEU A 30 -3.42 -9.65 6.80
C LEU A 30 -3.05 -10.93 7.56
N SER A 31 -3.95 -11.90 7.43
CA SER A 31 -3.70 -13.32 7.63
C SER A 31 -3.95 -14.08 6.32
N ALA A 32 -3.49 -15.33 6.23
CA ALA A 32 -3.74 -16.17 5.06
C ALA A 32 -5.25 -16.37 4.78
N LYS A 33 -6.08 -16.36 5.83
CA LYS A 33 -7.53 -16.47 5.70
C LYS A 33 -8.13 -15.26 4.98
N ASP A 34 -7.60 -14.06 5.22
CA ASP A 34 -8.11 -12.84 4.60
C ASP A 34 -7.87 -12.86 3.08
N VAL A 35 -6.70 -13.31 2.63
CA VAL A 35 -6.40 -13.47 1.18
C VAL A 35 -7.30 -14.51 0.54
N SER A 36 -7.54 -15.65 1.21
CA SER A 36 -8.48 -16.65 0.70
C SER A 36 -9.93 -16.14 0.67
N ALA A 37 -10.35 -15.37 1.68
CA ALA A 37 -11.68 -14.77 1.71
C ALA A 37 -11.87 -13.74 0.60
N PHE A 38 -10.83 -12.97 0.28
CA PHE A 38 -10.82 -12.07 -0.87
C PHE A 38 -11.10 -12.83 -2.17
N ILE A 39 -10.28 -13.83 -2.47
CA ILE A 39 -10.40 -14.59 -3.72
C ILE A 39 -11.76 -15.29 -3.83
N SER A 40 -12.26 -15.87 -2.73
CA SER A 40 -13.53 -16.62 -2.76
C SER A 40 -14.78 -15.74 -2.81
N ASN A 41 -14.71 -14.49 -2.35
CA ASN A 41 -15.87 -13.62 -2.20
C ASN A 41 -15.77 -12.33 -3.03
N TYR A 42 -14.78 -12.21 -3.92
CA TYR A 42 -14.54 -10.99 -4.70
C TYR A 42 -15.80 -10.54 -5.47
N ASP A 43 -16.39 -11.42 -6.27
CA ASP A 43 -17.60 -11.12 -7.06
C ASP A 43 -18.80 -10.74 -6.16
N SER A 44 -18.92 -11.38 -4.99
CA SER A 44 -19.96 -11.06 -4.03
C SER A 44 -19.74 -9.70 -3.38
N ILE A 45 -18.48 -9.31 -3.15
CA ILE A 45 -18.13 -7.98 -2.66
C ILE A 45 -18.48 -6.94 -3.73
N GLN A 46 -18.09 -7.16 -4.99
CA GLN A 46 -18.42 -6.26 -6.11
C GLN A 46 -19.94 -6.08 -6.22
N THR A 47 -20.69 -7.19 -6.28
CA THR A 47 -22.16 -7.15 -6.35
C THR A 47 -22.80 -6.41 -5.16
N ASP A 48 -22.32 -6.66 -3.94
CA ASP A 48 -22.84 -6.01 -2.75
C ASP A 48 -22.48 -4.51 -2.70
N MET A 49 -21.33 -4.12 -3.24
CA MET A 49 -20.90 -2.73 -3.38
C MET A 49 -21.71 -2.01 -4.45
N ASP A 50 -21.92 -2.61 -5.62
CA ASP A 50 -22.77 -2.10 -6.70
C ASP A 50 -24.22 -1.89 -6.24
N ALA A 51 -24.71 -2.76 -5.35
CA ALA A 51 -26.05 -2.64 -4.78
C ALA A 51 -26.22 -1.40 -3.87
N LEU A 52 -25.12 -0.81 -3.39
CA LEU A 52 -25.17 0.49 -2.69
C LEU A 52 -25.42 1.64 -3.68
N GLY A 53 -25.18 1.42 -4.98
CA GLY A 53 -25.33 2.37 -6.08
C GLY A 53 -24.47 3.62 -5.90
N ASP A 54 -24.86 4.69 -6.57
CA ASP A 54 -24.15 5.97 -6.61
C ASP A 54 -24.03 6.70 -5.26
N LYS A 55 -24.60 6.12 -4.18
CA LYS A 55 -24.64 6.71 -2.83
C LYS A 55 -23.24 7.02 -2.29
N TYR A 56 -22.24 6.29 -2.73
CA TYR A 56 -20.86 6.39 -2.26
C TYR A 56 -19.86 6.68 -3.38
N ASP A 57 -20.30 7.15 -4.55
CA ASP A 57 -19.38 7.48 -5.66
C ASP A 57 -18.33 8.51 -5.23
N ASP A 58 -18.75 9.58 -4.56
CA ASP A 58 -17.85 10.60 -3.99
C ASP A 58 -16.83 10.04 -2.98
N PHE A 59 -17.11 8.88 -2.37
CA PHE A 59 -16.17 8.22 -1.45
C PHE A 59 -15.06 7.48 -2.21
N PHE A 60 -15.34 7.02 -3.42
CA PHE A 60 -14.39 6.31 -4.28
C PHE A 60 -13.73 7.21 -5.33
N ASP A 61 -14.29 8.41 -5.57
CA ASP A 61 -13.71 9.45 -6.42
C ASP A 61 -12.51 10.13 -5.72
N MET A 62 -11.38 9.42 -5.68
CA MET A 62 -10.13 9.84 -5.03
C MET A 62 -9.15 10.52 -6.00
N GLU A 63 -9.63 10.91 -7.20
CA GLU A 63 -8.79 11.36 -8.31
C GLU A 63 -7.95 12.61 -7.98
N ASP A 64 -8.41 13.48 -7.08
CA ASP A 64 -7.77 14.78 -6.84
C ASP A 64 -6.71 14.77 -5.70
N GLU A 65 -6.77 13.83 -4.75
CA GLU A 65 -5.91 13.86 -3.54
C GLU A 65 -4.73 12.86 -3.54
N THR A 66 -4.76 11.82 -4.39
CA THR A 66 -3.77 10.71 -4.32
C THR A 66 -2.93 10.51 -5.59
N ALA A 67 -3.22 11.24 -6.67
CA ALA A 67 -2.59 11.05 -7.98
C ALA A 67 -1.07 11.34 -8.02
N ALA A 68 -0.52 12.05 -7.03
CA ALA A 68 0.89 12.48 -7.02
C ALA A 68 1.83 11.56 -6.23
N ASP A 69 1.32 10.75 -5.30
CA ASP A 69 2.12 9.85 -4.47
C ASP A 69 1.38 8.53 -4.24
N PRO A 70 1.75 7.47 -4.96
CA PRO A 70 1.19 6.14 -4.77
C PRO A 70 1.25 5.64 -3.32
N GLY A 71 2.21 6.10 -2.50
CA GLY A 71 2.29 5.76 -1.08
C GLY A 71 1.29 6.51 -0.20
N ALA A 72 0.82 7.68 -0.65
CA ALA A 72 -0.17 8.49 0.07
C ALA A 72 -1.56 7.83 0.07
N MET A 73 -1.89 7.00 -0.93
CA MET A 73 -3.18 6.30 -1.01
C MET A 73 -3.45 5.39 0.20
N ILE A 74 -2.46 4.58 0.61
CA ILE A 74 -2.61 3.68 1.77
C ILE A 74 -2.74 4.48 3.09
N ALA A 75 -1.98 5.57 3.22
CA ALA A 75 -2.07 6.45 4.38
C ALA A 75 -3.44 7.16 4.45
N TYR A 76 -3.93 7.64 3.30
CA TYR A 76 -5.24 8.27 3.16
C TYR A 76 -6.36 7.32 3.55
N VAL A 77 -6.39 6.11 2.97
CA VAL A 77 -7.40 5.07 3.29
C VAL A 77 -7.44 4.76 4.78
N ARG A 78 -6.28 4.66 5.43
CA ARG A 78 -6.20 4.41 6.87
C ARG A 78 -6.73 5.56 7.73
N GLY A 79 -6.79 6.77 7.18
CA GLY A 79 -7.37 7.95 7.83
C GLY A 79 -8.89 8.10 7.62
N LEU A 80 -9.48 7.35 6.70
CA LEU A 80 -10.90 7.46 6.37
C LEU A 80 -11.81 6.88 7.45
N SER A 81 -12.89 7.59 7.74
CA SER A 81 -14.01 7.03 8.49
C SER A 81 -14.92 6.26 7.53
N ILE A 82 -14.76 4.95 7.48
CA ILE A 82 -15.50 4.08 6.56
C ILE A 82 -16.99 4.05 6.95
N PRO A 83 -17.91 4.38 6.01
CA PRO A 83 -19.35 4.26 6.25
C PRO A 83 -19.74 2.85 6.73
N ALA A 84 -20.68 2.78 7.67
CA ALA A 84 -21.08 1.51 8.30
C ALA A 84 -21.68 0.50 7.30
N GLU A 85 -22.33 0.97 6.23
CA GLU A 85 -22.88 0.13 5.17
C GLU A 85 -21.76 -0.53 4.35
N ILE A 86 -20.75 0.24 3.94
CA ILE A 86 -19.54 -0.27 3.28
C ILE A 86 -18.83 -1.29 4.18
N GLN A 87 -18.61 -0.95 5.46
CA GLN A 87 -18.00 -1.88 6.40
C GLN A 87 -18.86 -3.15 6.62
N GLY A 88 -20.18 -3.01 6.52
CA GLY A 88 -21.14 -4.11 6.56
C GLY A 88 -20.94 -5.10 5.42
N VAL A 89 -20.70 -4.62 4.20
CA VAL A 89 -20.39 -5.46 3.03
C VAL A 89 -19.15 -6.30 3.28
N PHE A 90 -18.03 -5.69 3.68
CA PHE A 90 -16.79 -6.44 3.95
C PHE A 90 -16.95 -7.44 5.10
N LYS A 91 -17.66 -7.05 6.15
CA LYS A 91 -17.92 -7.94 7.30
C LYS A 91 -18.75 -9.16 6.90
N LYS A 92 -19.81 -8.97 6.10
CA LYS A 92 -20.64 -10.04 5.53
C LYS A 92 -19.81 -11.01 4.71
N ASN A 93 -18.83 -10.50 3.96
CA ASN A 93 -17.96 -11.27 3.09
C ASN A 93 -16.69 -11.81 3.78
N GLY A 94 -16.66 -11.83 5.12
CA GLY A 94 -15.66 -12.57 5.90
C GLY A 94 -14.41 -11.78 6.27
N PHE A 95 -14.35 -10.47 6.00
CA PHE A 95 -13.17 -9.65 6.28
C PHE A 95 -13.14 -9.07 7.71
N GLY A 96 -14.24 -9.18 8.46
CA GLY A 96 -14.34 -8.66 9.83
C GLY A 96 -14.43 -7.13 9.88
N ASP A 97 -14.05 -6.55 11.02
CA ASP A 97 -14.33 -5.14 11.35
C ASP A 97 -13.34 -4.14 10.71
N ASN A 98 -12.18 -4.60 10.22
CA ASN A 98 -11.23 -3.79 9.46
C ASN A 98 -11.20 -4.20 7.98
N GLY A 99 -12.34 -4.64 7.47
CA GLY A 99 -12.41 -5.32 6.19
C GLY A 99 -12.09 -4.46 4.97
N PHE A 100 -12.43 -3.17 5.00
CA PHE A 100 -12.05 -2.24 3.94
C PHE A 100 -10.52 -2.07 3.84
N GLU A 101 -9.82 -1.90 4.97
CA GLU A 101 -8.36 -1.80 5.00
C GLU A 101 -7.72 -3.05 4.40
N LYS A 102 -8.21 -4.24 4.79
CA LYS A 102 -7.72 -5.52 4.25
C LYS A 102 -7.93 -5.62 2.73
N PHE A 103 -9.09 -5.21 2.22
CA PHE A 103 -9.38 -5.18 0.79
C PHE A 103 -8.36 -4.31 0.05
N ILE A 104 -8.15 -3.08 0.52
CA ILE A 104 -7.20 -2.15 -0.07
C ILE A 104 -5.77 -2.69 0.00
N VAL A 105 -5.33 -3.25 1.13
CA VAL A 105 -3.98 -3.83 1.27
C VAL A 105 -3.76 -4.99 0.29
N ILE A 106 -4.77 -5.83 0.06
CA ILE A 106 -4.69 -6.93 -0.92
C ILE A 106 -4.60 -6.38 -2.35
N SER A 107 -5.54 -5.52 -2.75
CA SER A 107 -5.58 -4.98 -4.12
C SER A 107 -4.33 -4.18 -4.43
N TYR A 108 -3.94 -3.26 -3.55
CA TYR A 108 -2.74 -2.44 -3.71
C TYR A 108 -1.46 -3.30 -3.70
N GLY A 109 -1.36 -4.29 -2.80
CA GLY A 109 -0.21 -5.20 -2.77
C GLY A 109 -0.11 -6.09 -4.01
N ALA A 110 -1.22 -6.52 -4.58
CA ALA A 110 -1.24 -7.24 -5.85
C ALA A 110 -0.73 -6.36 -7.00
N SER A 111 -1.17 -5.09 -7.07
CA SER A 111 -0.67 -4.11 -8.04
C SER A 111 0.84 -3.87 -7.89
N VAL A 112 1.36 -3.75 -6.66
CA VAL A 112 2.81 -3.60 -6.42
C VAL A 112 3.57 -4.80 -6.98
N ILE A 113 3.13 -6.03 -6.68
CA ILE A 113 3.78 -7.25 -7.18
C ILE A 113 3.73 -7.31 -8.71
N TYR A 114 2.60 -6.98 -9.31
CA TYR A 114 2.44 -6.93 -10.77
C TYR A 114 3.39 -5.91 -11.41
N MET A 115 3.47 -4.70 -10.84
CA MET A 115 4.39 -3.66 -11.31
C MET A 115 5.86 -4.03 -11.12
N GLU A 116 6.23 -4.71 -10.03
CA GLU A 116 7.60 -5.24 -9.85
C GLU A 116 7.98 -6.23 -10.96
N GLU A 117 7.05 -7.09 -11.37
CA GLU A 117 7.27 -8.07 -12.46
C GLU A 117 7.35 -7.41 -13.84
N MET A 118 6.46 -6.44 -14.11
CA MET A 118 6.55 -5.63 -15.34
C MET A 118 7.84 -4.83 -15.40
N MET A 119 8.26 -4.22 -14.28
CA MET A 119 9.50 -3.45 -14.22
C MET A 119 10.73 -4.31 -14.46
N ALA A 120 10.78 -5.52 -13.88
CA ALA A 120 11.88 -6.44 -14.13
C ALA A 120 12.00 -6.80 -15.62
N THR A 121 10.86 -6.94 -16.31
CA THR A 121 10.81 -7.20 -17.75
C THR A 121 11.30 -5.99 -18.56
N GLN A 122 10.78 -4.79 -18.26
CA GLN A 122 11.21 -3.56 -18.95
C GLN A 122 12.68 -3.23 -18.72
N MET A 123 13.21 -3.49 -17.51
CA MET A 123 14.62 -3.31 -17.19
C MET A 123 15.52 -4.18 -18.06
N ASP A 124 15.13 -5.44 -18.33
CA ASP A 124 15.90 -6.31 -19.22
C ASP A 124 15.77 -5.91 -20.69
N GLU A 125 14.58 -5.49 -21.12
CA GLU A 125 14.30 -5.06 -22.50
C GLU A 125 15.11 -3.80 -22.89
N TYR A 126 15.19 -2.82 -21.98
CA TYR A 126 15.78 -1.51 -22.25
C TYR A 126 17.20 -1.32 -21.69
N LYS A 127 17.85 -2.38 -21.20
CA LYS A 127 19.18 -2.29 -20.55
C LYS A 127 20.27 -1.62 -21.42
N ASP A 128 20.15 -1.75 -22.75
CA ASP A 128 21.10 -1.21 -23.72
C ASP A 128 20.68 0.14 -24.31
N MET A 129 19.64 0.80 -23.76
CA MET A 129 19.12 2.11 -24.18
C MET A 129 19.36 3.18 -23.09
N PRO A 130 20.51 3.89 -23.11
CA PRO A 130 20.86 4.87 -22.08
C PRO A 130 19.82 5.96 -21.85
N GLU A 131 19.09 6.37 -22.89
CA GLU A 131 18.02 7.35 -22.83
C GLU A 131 16.81 6.89 -21.98
N MET A 132 16.63 5.58 -21.83
CA MET A 132 15.55 4.99 -21.03
C MET A 132 15.92 4.83 -19.56
N GLN A 133 17.21 4.89 -19.20
CA GLN A 133 17.67 4.62 -17.84
C GLN A 133 17.01 5.52 -16.80
N ALA A 134 16.93 6.83 -17.06
CA ALA A 134 16.31 7.78 -16.13
C ALA A 134 14.81 7.48 -15.89
N TYR A 135 14.09 7.05 -16.92
CA TYR A 135 12.68 6.69 -16.82
C TYR A 135 12.49 5.40 -16.00
N ILE A 136 13.34 4.40 -16.23
CA ILE A 136 13.33 3.12 -15.52
C ILE A 136 13.69 3.32 -14.04
N GLU A 137 14.70 4.15 -13.74
CA GLU A 137 15.08 4.50 -12.37
C GLU A 137 13.93 5.21 -11.65
N GLN A 138 13.27 6.17 -12.31
CA GLN A 138 12.12 6.87 -11.75
C GLN A 138 10.96 5.92 -11.47
N ALA A 139 10.62 5.05 -12.44
CA ALA A 139 9.55 4.07 -12.27
C ALA A 139 9.88 3.07 -11.13
N SER A 140 11.12 2.57 -11.08
CA SER A 140 11.59 1.67 -10.02
C SER A 140 11.52 2.33 -8.64
N ALA A 141 11.91 3.61 -8.53
CA ALA A 141 11.79 4.36 -7.29
C ALA A 141 10.32 4.50 -6.85
N GLY A 142 9.39 4.73 -7.79
CA GLY A 142 7.96 4.77 -7.52
C GLY A 142 7.42 3.44 -6.98
N VAL A 143 7.69 2.33 -7.67
CA VAL A 143 7.27 0.99 -7.23
C VAL A 143 7.86 0.62 -5.87
N LYS A 144 9.13 0.99 -5.63
CA LYS A 144 9.78 0.78 -4.34
C LYS A 144 9.08 1.56 -3.22
N ALA A 145 8.73 2.83 -3.45
CA ALA A 145 8.01 3.64 -2.47
C ALA A 145 6.64 3.03 -2.14
N MET A 146 5.93 2.50 -3.14
CA MET A 146 4.67 1.78 -2.93
C MET A 146 4.86 0.55 -2.05
N ARG A 147 5.86 -0.29 -2.37
CA ARG A 147 6.20 -1.50 -1.60
C ARG A 147 6.51 -1.18 -0.14
N GLU A 148 7.21 -0.07 0.13
CA GLU A 148 7.58 0.36 1.48
C GLU A 148 6.39 0.79 2.35
N THR A 149 5.20 1.00 1.76
CA THR A 149 3.97 1.27 2.54
C THR A 149 3.29 0.03 3.11
N LEU A 150 3.71 -1.15 2.65
CA LEU A 150 3.13 -2.45 3.01
C LEU A 150 4.07 -3.22 3.93
N HIS A 151 3.47 -4.00 4.83
CA HIS A 151 4.25 -4.88 5.70
C HIS A 151 4.72 -6.12 4.93
N ASP A 152 5.97 -6.54 5.10
CA ASP A 152 6.59 -7.65 4.36
C ASP A 152 5.83 -8.98 4.51
N SER A 153 5.25 -9.25 5.69
CA SER A 153 4.42 -10.45 5.88
C SER A 153 3.12 -10.42 5.08
N ASP A 154 2.53 -9.24 4.86
CA ASP A 154 1.31 -9.11 4.06
C ASP A 154 1.64 -9.33 2.58
N LEU A 155 2.72 -8.69 2.10
CA LEU A 155 3.27 -8.92 0.76
C LEU A 155 3.59 -10.40 0.52
N SER A 156 4.14 -11.10 1.51
CA SER A 156 4.44 -12.53 1.38
C SER A 156 3.18 -13.38 1.21
N LEU A 157 2.08 -13.02 1.91
CA LEU A 157 0.80 -13.72 1.78
C LEU A 157 0.14 -13.46 0.41
N ILE A 158 0.19 -12.21 -0.06
CA ILE A 158 -0.33 -11.82 -1.37
C ILE A 158 0.47 -12.51 -2.48
N LYS A 159 1.81 -12.46 -2.40
CA LYS A 159 2.71 -13.09 -3.38
C LYS A 159 2.48 -14.59 -3.50
N ALA A 160 2.14 -15.28 -2.41
CA ALA A 160 1.84 -16.71 -2.43
C ALA A 160 0.57 -17.06 -3.25
N ARG A 161 -0.27 -16.06 -3.56
CA ARG A 161 -1.53 -16.21 -4.33
C ARG A 161 -1.58 -15.24 -5.52
N LYS A 162 -0.43 -14.76 -5.99
CA LYS A 162 -0.35 -13.66 -6.96
C LYS A 162 -1.11 -13.94 -8.26
N ASP A 163 -1.03 -15.15 -8.80
CA ASP A 163 -1.59 -15.46 -10.12
C ASP A 163 -3.13 -15.39 -10.06
N GLU A 164 -3.73 -15.91 -8.98
CA GLU A 164 -5.18 -15.82 -8.76
C GLU A 164 -5.63 -14.37 -8.53
N LEU A 165 -4.85 -13.59 -7.78
CA LEU A 165 -5.17 -12.19 -7.50
C LEU A 165 -5.03 -11.29 -8.74
N ILE A 166 -4.00 -11.52 -9.57
CA ILE A 166 -3.81 -10.78 -10.81
C ILE A 166 -4.92 -11.11 -11.80
N ALA A 167 -5.29 -12.38 -11.96
CA ALA A 167 -6.42 -12.77 -12.81
C ALA A 167 -7.73 -12.08 -12.38
N LEU A 168 -8.01 -12.03 -11.07
CA LEU A 168 -9.21 -11.35 -10.56
C LEU A 168 -9.19 -9.83 -10.72
N LEU A 169 -8.03 -9.19 -10.59
CA LEU A 169 -7.94 -7.73 -10.49
C LEU A 169 -7.54 -7.02 -11.79
N MET A 170 -6.89 -7.73 -12.71
CA MET A 170 -6.21 -7.12 -13.86
C MET A 170 -6.70 -7.66 -15.21
N GLU A 171 -7.33 -8.84 -15.25
CA GLU A 171 -7.84 -9.42 -16.51
C GLU A 171 -9.32 -9.06 -16.79
N GLU A 172 -10.08 -8.54 -15.83
CA GLU A 172 -11.49 -8.08 -16.04
C GLU A 172 -11.61 -6.78 -16.87
N GLY A 173 -10.50 -6.21 -17.37
CA GLY A 173 -10.48 -4.99 -18.18
C GLY A 173 -10.61 -5.19 -19.71
N GLU A 174 -10.84 -6.42 -20.19
CA GLU A 174 -10.89 -6.75 -21.63
C GLU A 174 -12.30 -6.98 -22.22
N GLU A 175 -13.38 -6.53 -21.57
CA GLU A 175 -14.74 -6.55 -22.17
C GLU A 175 -15.17 -5.23 -22.83
#